data_AF-A0A954UCE1-F1
#
_entry.id   AF-A0A954UCE1-F1
#
_cell.length_a   1.000
_cell.length_b   1.000
_cell.length_c   1.000
_cell.angle_alpha   90.00
_cell.angle_beta   90.00
_cell.angle_gamma   90.00
#
_symmetry.space_group_name_H-M   'P 1'
#
loop_
_entity.id
_entity.type
_entity.pdbx_description
1 polymer ?
#
loop_
_entity_poly.entity_id
_entity_poly.type
_entity_poly.pdbx_seq_one_letter_code
_entity_poly.pdbx_strand_id
1 'polypeptide(L)'
;VSFVKTHGGRAGEDVQRVSTAPIDMTMDVAELSGSLTAGKEVTLKTRKAGRGDCICSNEAAYYPPLAKVEFYAPGVTIEGQFKGRSLGTRWSTPGDRSSYMATFSY
;
A
#
# COMPACT_ATOMS: atom_id res chain seq x y z
N VAL A 1 -10.18 12.98 1.99
CA VAL A 1 -9.20 13.53 1.01
C VAL A 1 -8.05 14.25 1.71
N SER A 2 -8.30 15.10 2.71
CA SER A 2 -7.26 15.82 3.47
C SER A 2 -6.10 14.92 3.92
N PHE A 3 -6.41 13.77 4.52
CA PHE A 3 -5.41 12.77 4.93
C PHE A 3 -4.45 12.39 3.79
N VAL A 4 -4.97 12.03 2.61
CA VAL A 4 -4.13 11.63 1.46
C VAL A 4 -3.32 12.81 0.93
N LYS A 5 -3.86 14.03 0.93
CA LYS A 5 -3.11 15.24 0.52
C LYS A 5 -1.94 15.53 1.46
N THR A 6 -2.13 15.33 2.76
CA THR A 6 -1.09 15.58 3.77
C THR A 6 -0.01 14.50 3.75
N HIS A 7 -0.39 13.23 3.59
CA HIS A 7 0.53 12.10 3.79
C HIS A 7 0.97 11.39 2.50
N GLY A 8 0.33 11.66 1.35
CA GLY A 8 0.63 11.02 0.07
C GLY A 8 1.81 11.63 -0.70
N GLY A 9 2.49 12.62 -0.12
CA GLY A 9 3.56 13.38 -0.78
C GLY A 9 3.10 14.01 -2.09
N ARG A 10 4.00 14.13 -3.06
CA ARG A 10 3.72 14.71 -4.39
C ARG A 10 2.58 14.02 -5.13
N ALA A 11 2.38 12.71 -4.90
CA ALA A 11 1.30 11.95 -5.53
C ALA A 11 -0.09 12.35 -5.02
N GLY A 12 -0.19 12.95 -3.82
CA GLY A 12 -1.44 13.42 -3.23
C GLY A 12 -1.84 14.84 -3.61
N GLU A 13 -0.95 15.62 -4.24
CA GLU A 13 -1.21 17.04 -4.55
C GLU A 13 -2.33 17.20 -5.59
N ASP A 14 -2.31 16.37 -6.63
CA ASP A 14 -3.23 16.42 -7.76
C ASP A 14 -4.23 15.25 -7.74
N VAL A 15 -5.39 15.48 -7.14
CA VAL A 15 -6.45 14.48 -7.01
C VAL A 15 -7.40 14.59 -8.19
N GLN A 16 -7.24 13.68 -9.14
CA GLN A 16 -8.05 13.62 -10.37
C GLN A 16 -9.52 13.22 -10.10
N ARG A 17 -9.78 12.38 -9.09
CA ARG A 17 -11.13 11.96 -8.74
C ARG A 17 -11.21 11.48 -7.29
N VAL A 18 -12.39 11.65 -6.68
CA VAL A 18 -12.75 11.07 -5.38
C VAL A 18 -13.98 10.20 -5.57
N SER A 19 -13.93 8.95 -5.08
CA SER A 19 -15.08 8.04 -4.97
C SER A 19 -15.31 7.67 -3.51
N THR A 20 -16.58 7.47 -3.14
CA THR A 20 -16.93 6.95 -1.82
C THR A 20 -17.13 5.45 -1.94
N ALA A 21 -16.39 4.68 -1.15
CA ALA A 21 -16.48 3.23 -1.07
C ALA A 21 -16.23 2.77 0.37
N PRO A 22 -16.85 1.67 0.81
CA PRO A 22 -16.55 1.08 2.11
C PRO A 22 -15.09 0.60 2.12
N ILE A 23 -14.35 0.94 3.17
CA ILE A 23 -12.99 0.44 3.40
C ILE A 23 -13.05 -0.64 4.46
N ASP A 24 -12.53 -1.82 4.11
CA ASP A 24 -12.26 -2.91 5.06
C ASP A 24 -10.75 -3.11 5.10
N MET A 25 -10.17 -3.04 6.30
CA MET A 25 -8.73 -3.16 6.52
C MET A 25 -8.47 -4.02 7.76
N THR A 26 -7.58 -4.98 7.61
CA THR A 26 -7.10 -5.84 8.70
C THR A 26 -5.58 -5.94 8.66
N MET A 27 -4.98 -6.09 9.85
CA MET A 27 -3.54 -6.30 10.02
C MET A 27 -3.33 -7.36 11.10
N ASP A 28 -2.65 -8.43 10.75
CA ASP A 28 -2.08 -9.38 11.70
C ASP A 28 -0.66 -8.93 12.05
N VAL A 29 -0.49 -8.44 13.28
CA VAL A 29 0.79 -7.92 13.76
C VAL A 29 1.77 -9.04 14.13
N ALA A 30 1.27 -10.24 14.46
CA ALA A 30 2.11 -11.37 14.79
C ALA A 30 2.78 -11.94 13.53
N GLU A 31 1.99 -12.13 12.47
CA GLU A 31 2.48 -12.63 11.18
C GLU A 31 3.02 -11.53 10.27
N LEU A 32 2.78 -10.26 10.61
CA LEU A 32 3.04 -9.10 9.74
C LEU A 32 2.43 -9.35 8.36
N SER A 33 1.11 -9.51 8.34
CA SER A 33 0.33 -9.60 7.11
C SER A 33 -0.88 -8.68 7.20
N GLY A 34 -1.32 -8.18 6.05
CA GLY A 34 -2.41 -7.21 6.01
C GLY A 34 -3.27 -7.36 4.79
N SER A 35 -4.53 -6.96 4.92
CA SER A 35 -5.45 -6.87 3.80
C SER A 35 -6.23 -5.57 3.86
N LEU A 36 -6.49 -5.00 2.68
CA LEU A 36 -7.30 -3.82 2.50
C LEU A 36 -8.17 -3.99 1.25
N THR A 37 -9.43 -3.62 1.36
CA THR A 37 -10.32 -3.42 0.22
C THR A 37 -10.98 -2.06 0.31
N ALA A 38 -11.21 -1.44 -0.85
CA ALA A 38 -12.07 -0.26 -0.97
C ALA A 38 -13.16 -0.57 -2.00
N GLY A 39 -14.33 -0.96 -1.50
CA GLY A 39 -15.45 -1.44 -2.30
C GLY A 39 -15.02 -2.54 -3.28
N LYS A 40 -15.30 -2.33 -4.56
CA LYS A 40 -14.90 -3.25 -5.66
C LYS A 40 -13.74 -2.70 -6.49
N GLU A 41 -13.18 -1.55 -6.10
CA GLU A 41 -12.20 -0.83 -6.92
C GLU A 41 -10.76 -1.13 -6.53
N VAL A 42 -10.47 -1.27 -5.22
CA VAL A 42 -9.12 -1.50 -4.72
C VAL A 42 -9.07 -2.79 -3.90
N THR A 43 -8.03 -3.57 -4.12
CA THR A 43 -7.63 -4.68 -3.25
C THR A 43 -6.13 -4.63 -3.04
N LEU A 44 -5.71 -4.75 -1.78
CA LEU A 44 -4.33 -4.88 -1.38
C LEU A 44 -4.22 -6.01 -0.35
N LYS A 45 -3.30 -6.94 -0.55
CA LYS A 45 -2.90 -7.95 0.43
C LYS A 45 -1.39 -7.97 0.49
N THR A 46 -0.85 -8.01 1.68
CA THR A 46 0.59 -8.00 1.92
C THR A 46 0.98 -9.06 2.94
N ARG A 47 2.21 -9.54 2.82
CA ARG A 47 2.88 -10.34 3.82
C ARG A 47 4.25 -9.73 4.14
N LYS A 48 4.82 -10.12 5.27
CA LYS A 48 6.20 -9.82 5.62
C LYS A 48 7.17 -10.20 4.51
N ALA A 49 8.11 -9.30 4.19
CA ALA A 49 9.25 -9.62 3.35
C ALA A 49 10.19 -10.58 4.09
N GLY A 50 10.67 -11.60 3.38
CA GLY A 50 11.59 -12.62 3.90
C GLY A 50 12.91 -12.67 3.12
N ARG A 51 13.84 -13.51 3.59
CA ARG A 51 15.18 -13.65 2.97
C ARG A 51 15.16 -14.06 1.49
N GLY A 52 14.13 -14.81 1.08
CA GLY A 52 13.96 -15.24 -0.31
C GLY A 52 13.40 -14.17 -1.25
N ASP A 53 12.98 -13.00 -0.72
CA ASP A 53 12.37 -11.95 -1.53
C ASP A 53 13.39 -10.96 -2.11
N CYS A 54 14.67 -11.13 -1.77
CA CYS A 54 15.80 -10.36 -2.29
C CYS A 54 16.03 -10.65 -3.77
N ILE A 55 15.80 -9.65 -4.63
CA ILE A 55 16.17 -9.71 -6.06
C ILE A 55 17.51 -8.98 -6.26
N CYS A 56 17.78 -7.89 -5.53
CA CYS A 56 18.97 -7.05 -5.75
C CYS A 56 19.59 -6.42 -4.48
N SER A 57 19.22 -6.85 -3.27
CA SER A 57 19.61 -6.24 -1.98
C SER A 57 18.92 -4.92 -1.63
N ASN A 58 18.00 -4.43 -2.48
CA ASN A 58 17.22 -3.22 -2.25
C ASN A 58 15.87 -3.50 -1.58
N GLU A 59 15.58 -4.76 -1.24
CA GLU A 59 14.30 -5.19 -0.67
C GLU A 59 14.27 -5.07 0.86
N ALA A 60 15.41 -4.80 1.49
CA ALA A 60 15.51 -4.42 2.89
C ALA A 60 15.27 -2.92 3.06
N ALA A 61 14.00 -2.48 2.93
CA ALA A 61 13.55 -1.10 3.17
C ALA A 61 14.42 0.00 2.52
N TYR A 62 15.09 -0.31 1.40
CA TYR A 62 16.02 0.62 0.74
C TYR A 62 15.31 1.90 0.30
N TYR A 63 14.06 1.75 -0.13
CA TYR A 63 13.15 2.86 -0.35
C TYR A 63 12.25 2.99 0.88
N PRO A 64 12.29 4.08 1.65
CA PRO A 64 11.40 4.24 2.78
C PRO A 64 9.95 4.42 2.32
N PRO A 65 8.96 4.22 3.21
CA PRO A 65 7.57 4.58 2.95
C PRO A 65 7.45 6.03 2.45
N LEU A 66 6.58 6.27 1.47
CA LEU A 66 6.34 7.62 0.94
C LEU A 66 5.65 8.55 1.96
N ALA A 67 4.88 7.95 2.88
CA ALA A 67 4.23 8.65 3.98
C ALA A 67 5.10 8.59 5.24
N LYS A 68 5.01 9.61 6.10
CA LYS A 68 5.59 9.55 7.45
C LYS A 68 4.85 8.51 8.29
N VAL A 69 5.58 7.52 8.76
CA VAL A 69 5.05 6.37 9.51
C VAL A 69 6.00 5.95 10.61
N GLU A 70 5.47 5.25 11.61
CA GLU A 70 6.18 4.63 12.72
C GLU A 70 6.04 3.10 12.66
N PHE A 71 6.99 2.39 13.28
CA PHE A 71 7.00 0.93 13.42
C PHE A 71 6.79 0.18 12.10
N TYR A 72 7.40 0.67 11.01
CA TYR A 72 7.17 0.10 9.70
C TYR A 72 7.96 -1.20 9.47
N ALA A 73 7.30 -2.15 8.80
CA ALA A 73 7.90 -3.36 8.28
C ALA A 73 7.71 -3.43 6.75
N PRO A 74 8.77 -3.74 5.97
CA PRO A 74 8.64 -3.96 4.54
C PRO A 74 7.86 -5.25 4.27
N GLY A 75 6.98 -5.20 3.28
CA GLY A 75 6.13 -6.30 2.87
C GLY A 75 6.15 -6.55 1.37
N VAL A 76 5.80 -7.78 0.99
CA VAL A 76 5.56 -8.19 -0.39
C VAL A 76 4.07 -8.15 -0.66
N THR A 77 3.70 -7.47 -1.74
CA THR A 77 2.33 -7.40 -2.24
C THR A 77 1.92 -8.77 -2.80
N ILE A 78 0.99 -9.45 -2.13
CA ILE A 78 0.38 -10.69 -2.64
C ILE A 78 -0.67 -10.36 -3.70
N GLU A 79 -1.51 -9.38 -3.41
CA GLU A 79 -2.48 -8.81 -4.35
C GLU A 79 -2.39 -7.30 -4.23
N GLY A 80 -2.26 -6.59 -5.34
CA GLY A 80 -2.31 -5.13 -5.37
C GLY A 80 -2.98 -4.72 -6.66
N GLN A 81 -4.24 -4.29 -6.59
CA GLN A 81 -5.05 -4.10 -7.79
C GLN A 81 -5.94 -2.88 -7.67
N PHE A 82 -6.04 -2.16 -8.78
CA PHE A 82 -7.07 -1.16 -9.02
C PHE A 82 -7.90 -1.53 -10.26
N LYS A 83 -9.20 -1.75 -10.06
CA LYS A 83 -10.18 -2.16 -11.09
C LYS A 83 -11.25 -1.10 -11.38
N GLY A 84 -11.16 0.06 -10.72
CA GLY A 84 -12.03 1.20 -10.99
C GLY A 84 -11.95 1.64 -12.46
N ARG A 85 -13.04 2.23 -12.97
CA ARG A 85 -13.07 2.79 -14.35
C ARG A 85 -12.69 4.28 -14.38
N SER A 86 -12.42 4.83 -13.21
CA SER A 86 -12.35 6.26 -12.93
C SER A 86 -11.07 6.95 -13.39
N LEU A 87 -9.95 6.24 -13.42
CA LEU A 87 -8.62 6.80 -13.68
C LEU A 87 -8.13 6.58 -15.12
N GLY A 88 -9.01 6.13 -16.02
CA GLY A 88 -8.64 5.78 -17.40
C GLY A 88 -7.72 4.56 -17.54
N THR A 89 -7.23 4.01 -16.43
CA THR A 89 -6.37 2.83 -16.39
C THR A 89 -6.74 1.92 -15.22
N ARG A 90 -6.34 0.65 -15.35
CA ARG A 90 -6.41 -0.39 -14.32
C ARG A 90 -5.02 -0.98 -14.20
N TRP A 91 -4.64 -1.34 -12.99
CA TRP A 91 -3.31 -1.89 -12.74
C TRP A 91 -3.37 -3.04 -11.74
N SER A 92 -2.35 -3.89 -11.81
CA SER A 92 -2.16 -5.04 -10.95
C SER A 92 -0.67 -5.21 -10.73
N THR A 93 -0.23 -5.21 -9.46
CA THR A 93 1.18 -5.24 -9.04
C THR A 93 1.47 -6.35 -8.01
N PRO A 94 1.09 -7.62 -8.28
CA PRO A 94 1.45 -8.73 -7.40
C PRO A 94 2.95 -8.99 -7.46
N GLY A 95 3.55 -9.35 -6.33
CA GLY A 95 4.98 -9.59 -6.17
C GLY A 95 5.81 -8.33 -5.92
N ASP A 96 5.22 -7.13 -5.98
CA ASP A 96 5.95 -5.90 -5.70
C ASP A 96 6.41 -5.84 -4.24
N ARG A 97 7.62 -5.32 -4.01
CA ARG A 97 8.20 -5.07 -2.67
C ARG A 97 8.08 -3.62 -2.24
N SER A 98 6.95 -3.00 -2.59
CA SER A 98 6.66 -1.58 -2.33
C SER A 98 5.55 -1.38 -1.29
N SER A 99 5.11 -2.46 -0.63
CA SER A 99 4.11 -2.40 0.42
C SER A 99 4.75 -2.29 1.80
N TYR A 100 4.13 -1.51 2.68
CA TYR A 100 4.59 -1.30 4.05
C TYR A 100 3.44 -1.55 5.01
N MET A 101 3.75 -2.20 6.12
CA MET A 101 2.85 -2.36 7.27
C MET A 101 3.38 -1.46 8.37
N ALA A 102 2.61 -0.44 8.74
CA ALA A 102 3.08 0.62 9.63
C ALA A 102 1.91 1.36 10.27
N THR A 103 2.23 2.19 11.27
CA THR A 103 1.30 3.17 11.83
C THR A 103 1.58 4.54 11.24
N PHE A 104 0.56 5.25 10.78
CA PHE A 104 0.75 6.64 10.33
C PHE A 104 1.18 7.54 11.50
N SER A 105 2.20 8.37 11.28
CA SER A 105 2.63 9.39 12.23
C SER A 105 1.94 10.70 11.86
N TYR A 106 1.13 11.25 12.76
CA TYR A 106 0.32 12.47 12.57
C TYR A 106 0.74 13.59 13.50
#